data_AF-A0A5K1AE48-F1
#
_entry.id   AF-A0A5K1AE48-F1
#
_cell.length_a   1.000
_cell.length_b   1.000
_cell.length_c   1.000
_cell.angle_alpha   90.00
_cell.angle_beta   90.00
_cell.angle_gamma   90.00
#
_symmetry.space_group_name_H-M   'P 1'
#
loop_
_entity.id
_entity.type
_entity.pdbx_description
1 polymer ?
#
loop_
_entity_poly.entity_id
_entity_poly.type
_entity_poly.pdbx_seq_one_letter_code
_entity_poly.pdbx_strand_id
1 'polypeptide(L)'
;VYKETRDEMWLEYAVSCFLQGIKYGVSNSRSHLARVLYLLSFDTPNEAVGRAFDKYAEQIPHFVWLPWIPQLLLSLQRSEAPHCKLVLHKIATVYPQ
;
A
#
# COMPACT_ATOMS: atom_id res chain seq x y z
N VAL A 1 8.67 9.25 -16.31
CA VAL A 1 8.53 10.30 -15.27
C VAL A 1 9.39 10.01 -14.04
N TYR A 2 8.96 9.26 -13.00
CA TYR A 2 9.80 9.07 -11.79
C TYR A 2 11.09 8.26 -12.01
N LYS A 3 11.08 7.28 -12.92
CA LYS A 3 12.28 6.54 -13.33
C LYS A 3 13.34 7.41 -14.03
N GLU A 4 12.95 8.56 -14.56
CA GLU A 4 13.87 9.46 -15.28
C GLU A 4 14.52 10.50 -14.35
N THR A 5 13.84 10.94 -13.28
CA THR A 5 14.33 11.98 -12.37
C THR A 5 15.10 11.48 -11.13
N ARG A 6 15.18 10.16 -10.88
CA ARG A 6 15.80 9.59 -9.64
C ARG A 6 15.16 10.09 -8.34
N ASP A 7 13.90 10.50 -8.41
CA ASP A 7 13.16 11.14 -7.32
C ASP A 7 12.46 10.12 -6.39
N GLU A 8 13.17 9.04 -6.03
CA GLU A 8 12.63 7.94 -5.22
C GLU A 8 12.23 8.38 -3.81
N MET A 9 12.95 9.36 -3.26
CA MET A 9 12.64 9.96 -1.96
C MET A 9 11.23 10.57 -1.94
N TRP A 10 10.78 11.19 -3.04
CA TRP A 10 9.45 11.78 -3.12
C TRP A 10 8.35 10.74 -3.23
N LEU A 11 8.64 9.57 -3.83
CA LEU A 11 7.70 8.45 -3.84
C LEU A 11 7.46 7.92 -2.42
N GLU A 12 8.53 7.72 -1.66
CA GLU A 12 8.45 7.28 -0.26
C GLU A 12 7.62 8.27 0.59
N TYR A 13 7.87 9.57 0.45
CA TYR A 13 7.10 10.61 1.13
C TYR A 13 5.65 10.70 0.66
N ALA A 14 5.37 10.59 -0.64
CA ALA A 14 4.01 10.63 -1.16
C ALA A 14 3.17 9.47 -0.62
N VAL A 15 3.72 8.25 -0.62
CA VAL A 15 3.06 7.06 -0.06
C VAL A 15 2.83 7.22 1.44
N SER A 16 3.83 7.73 2.16
CA SER A 16 3.70 8.07 3.58
C SER A 16 2.54 9.03 3.84
N CYS A 17 2.44 10.12 3.07
CA CYS A 17 1.36 11.10 3.18
C CYS A 17 -0.02 10.50 2.87
N PHE A 18 -0.13 9.66 1.83
CA PHE A 18 -1.38 8.99 1.49
C PHE A 18 -1.84 8.05 2.63
N LEU A 19 -0.92 7.25 3.17
CA LEU A 19 -1.24 6.32 4.26
C LEU A 19 -1.61 7.06 5.55
N GLN A 20 -0.89 8.14 5.90
CA GLN A 20 -1.29 8.99 7.04
C GLN A 20 -2.65 9.64 6.82
N GLY A 21 -2.95 10.12 5.61
CA GLY A 21 -4.26 10.68 5.29
C GLY A 21 -5.40 9.66 5.45
N ILE A 22 -5.16 8.40 5.07
CA ILE A 22 -6.13 7.31 5.28
C ILE A 22 -6.31 7.03 6.78
N LYS A 23 -5.21 6.95 7.54
CA LYS A 23 -5.23 6.72 9.00
C LYS A 23 -6.10 7.74 9.74
N TYR A 24 -6.00 9.02 9.38
CA TYR A 24 -6.76 10.10 10.01
C TYR A 24 -8.12 10.39 9.35
N GLY A 25 -8.61 9.52 8.46
CA GLY A 25 -9.99 9.57 7.98
C GLY A 25 -10.29 10.65 6.95
N VAL A 26 -9.31 11.06 6.13
CA VAL A 26 -9.57 11.98 5.01
C VAL A 26 -10.59 11.37 4.05
N SER A 27 -11.54 12.17 3.55
CA SER A 27 -12.67 11.74 2.70
C SER A 27 -12.26 10.95 1.44
N ASN A 28 -11.05 11.18 0.94
CA ASN A 28 -10.48 10.56 -0.26
C ASN A 28 -9.66 9.28 0.04
N SER A 29 -9.86 8.63 1.19
CA SER A 29 -9.08 7.45 1.61
C SER A 29 -9.04 6.32 0.57
N ARG A 30 -10.17 6.04 -0.11
CA ARG A 30 -10.24 5.02 -1.16
C ARG A 30 -9.36 5.32 -2.37
N SER A 31 -9.36 6.57 -2.84
CA SER A 31 -8.53 6.96 -4.00
C SER A 31 -7.04 7.04 -3.64
N HIS A 32 -6.73 7.43 -2.41
CA HIS A 32 -5.36 7.35 -1.88
C HIS A 32 -4.85 5.91 -1.83
N LEU A 33 -5.65 4.98 -1.31
CA LEU A 33 -5.23 3.59 -1.22
C LEU A 33 -5.05 2.96 -2.61
N ALA A 34 -5.93 3.29 -3.56
CA ALA A 34 -5.79 2.90 -4.97
C ALA A 34 -4.44 3.35 -5.54
N ARG A 35 -4.05 4.62 -5.30
CA ARG A 35 -2.76 5.16 -5.75
C ARG A 35 -1.58 4.47 -5.08
N VAL A 36 -1.67 4.18 -3.79
CA VAL A 36 -0.61 3.45 -3.06
C VAL A 36 -0.40 2.06 -3.64
N LEU A 37 -1.48 1.28 -3.84
CA LEU A 37 -1.40 -0.06 -4.41
C LEU A 37 -0.88 -0.05 -5.85
N TYR A 38 -1.29 0.95 -6.65
CA TYR A 38 -0.76 1.14 -7.99
C TYR A 38 0.75 1.43 -7.97
N LEU A 39 1.21 2.36 -7.13
CA LEU A 39 2.63 2.68 -7.01
C LEU A 39 3.45 1.47 -6.54
N LEU A 40 2.89 0.65 -5.65
CA LEU A 40 3.53 -0.55 -5.13
C LEU A 40 3.75 -1.61 -6.23
N SER A 41 2.80 -1.77 -7.17
CA SER A 41 2.94 -2.68 -8.32
C SER A 41 4.03 -2.25 -9.33
N PHE A 42 4.53 -1.02 -9.24
CA PHE A 42 5.58 -0.48 -10.09
C PHE A 42 6.76 0.08 -9.27
N ASP A 43 7.00 -0.47 -8.08
CA ASP A 43 8.05 0.00 -7.19
C ASP A 43 9.43 -0.03 -7.85
N THR A 44 10.34 0.80 -7.35
CA THR A 44 11.70 0.86 -7.85
C THR A 44 12.55 -0.28 -7.25
N PRO A 45 13.71 -0.61 -7.83
CA PRO A 45 14.60 -1.65 -7.28
C PRO A 45 15.04 -1.38 -5.84
N ASN A 46 14.97 -0.13 -5.39
CA ASN A 46 15.26 0.25 -4.02
C ASN A 46 14.06 0.07 -3.08
N GLU A 47 12.91 -0.41 -3.53
CA GLU A 47 11.71 -0.68 -2.70
C GLU A 47 11.24 0.52 -1.86
N ALA A 48 11.31 1.73 -2.43
CA ALA A 48 10.95 2.96 -1.72
C ALA A 48 9.47 2.98 -1.33
N VAL A 49 8.58 2.46 -2.19
CA VAL A 49 7.15 2.36 -1.90
C VAL A 49 6.89 1.25 -0.90
N GLY A 50 7.51 0.08 -1.08
CA GLY A 50 7.40 -1.08 -0.20
C GLY A 50 7.80 -0.77 1.24
N ARG A 51 8.92 -0.07 1.44
CA ARG A 51 9.34 0.39 2.79
C ARG A 51 8.32 1.30 3.47
N ALA A 52 7.81 2.31 2.76
CA ALA A 52 6.78 3.19 3.31
C ALA A 52 5.48 2.43 3.57
N PHE A 53 5.11 1.52 2.68
CA PHE A 53 3.94 0.67 2.83
C PHE A 53 4.03 -0.17 4.10
N ASP A 54 5.08 -0.97 4.27
CA ASP A 54 5.25 -1.84 5.45
C ASP A 54 5.26 -1.03 6.75
N LYS A 55 5.90 0.15 6.75
CA LYS A 55 5.99 1.02 7.93
C LYS A 55 4.63 1.53 8.41
N TYR A 56 3.68 1.78 7.51
CA TYR A 56 2.42 2.45 7.85
C TYR A 56 1.15 1.62 7.60
N ALA A 57 1.22 0.52 6.85
CA ALA A 57 0.06 -0.31 6.48
C ALA A 57 -0.68 -0.87 7.71
N GLU A 58 0.04 -1.25 8.77
CA GLU A 58 -0.56 -1.75 10.02
C GLU A 58 -1.36 -0.69 10.78
N GLN A 59 -1.07 0.59 10.52
CA GLN A 59 -1.77 1.72 11.15
C GLN A 59 -3.09 2.05 10.43
N ILE A 60 -3.34 1.44 9.27
CA ILE A 60 -4.55 1.63 8.50
C ILE A 60 -5.68 0.77 9.10
N PRO A 61 -6.87 1.33 9.34
CA PRO A 61 -8.00 0.55 9.84
C PRO A 61 -8.30 -0.65 8.94
N HIS A 62 -8.41 -1.85 9.53
CA HIS A 62 -8.49 -3.10 8.77
C HIS A 62 -9.63 -3.14 7.75
N PHE A 63 -10.78 -2.54 8.05
CA PHE A 63 -11.94 -2.50 7.15
C PHE A 63 -11.65 -1.78 5.82
N VAL A 64 -10.68 -0.86 5.79
CA VAL A 64 -10.31 -0.10 4.58
C VAL A 64 -9.75 -1.02 3.50
N TRP A 65 -9.16 -2.15 3.90
CA TRP A 65 -8.58 -3.12 2.98
C TRP A 65 -9.59 -4.10 2.38
N LEU A 66 -10.78 -4.25 2.96
CA LEU A 66 -11.76 -5.26 2.52
C LEU A 66 -12.13 -5.13 1.02
N PRO A 67 -12.38 -3.92 0.47
CA PRO A 67 -12.66 -3.77 -0.95
C PRO A 67 -11.46 -4.11 -1.86
N TRP A 68 -10.26 -4.18 -1.30
CA TRP A 68 -9.00 -4.39 -2.02
C TRP A 68 -8.48 -5.83 -1.93
N ILE A 69 -9.17 -6.73 -1.23
CA ILE A 69 -8.79 -8.14 -1.12
C ILE A 69 -8.52 -8.78 -2.50
N PRO A 70 -9.37 -8.60 -3.54
CA PRO A 70 -9.09 -9.19 -4.85
C PRO A 70 -7.76 -8.73 -5.45
N GLN A 71 -7.46 -7.42 -5.37
CA GLN A 71 -6.20 -6.86 -5.86
C GLN A 71 -5.01 -7.38 -5.06
N LEU A 72 -5.11 -7.42 -3.73
CA LEU A 72 -4.05 -7.93 -2.86
C LEU A 72 -3.74 -9.41 -3.13
N LEU A 73 -4.77 -10.22 -3.38
CA LEU A 73 -4.60 -11.63 -3.77
C LEU A 73 -3.90 -11.77 -5.12
N LEU A 74 -4.24 -10.94 -6.11
CA LEU A 74 -3.56 -10.93 -7.41
C LEU A 74 -2.08 -10.52 -7.27
N SER A 75 -1.77 -9.56 -6.39
CA SER A 75 -0.41 -9.13 -6.11
C SER A 75 0.48 -10.21 -5.50
N LEU A 76 -0.08 -11.31 -4.97
CA LEU A 76 0.71 -12.45 -4.46
C LEU A 76 1.52 -13.18 -5.56
N GLN A 77 1.21 -12.95 -6.83
CA GLN A 77 1.94 -13.51 -7.97
C GLN A 77 3.01 -12.55 -8.52
N ARG A 78 3.24 -11.42 -7.87
CA ARG A 78 4.11 -10.33 -8.35
C ARG A 78 5.21 -10.00 -7.34
N SER A 79 6.08 -9.05 -7.69
CA SER A 79 7.19 -8.61 -6.85
C SER A 79 6.74 -8.02 -5.51
N GLU A 80 5.57 -7.38 -5.46
CA GLU A 80 5.04 -6.79 -4.22
C GLU A 80 4.39 -7.80 -3.25
N ALA A 81 4.42 -9.10 -3.58
CA ALA A 81 3.81 -10.16 -2.77
C ALA A 81 4.20 -10.13 -1.28
N PRO A 82 5.46 -9.87 -0.87
CA PRO A 82 5.85 -9.85 0.54
C PRO A 82 5.05 -8.83 1.36
N HIS A 83 4.85 -7.63 0.81
CA HIS A 83 4.10 -6.55 1.45
C HIS A 83 2.60 -6.87 1.56
N CYS A 84 2.00 -7.33 0.44
CA CYS A 84 0.58 -7.64 0.38
C CYS A 84 0.19 -8.84 1.27
N LYS A 85 1.08 -9.82 1.41
CA LYS A 85 0.86 -11.01 2.25
C LYS A 85 0.66 -10.64 3.72
N LEU A 86 1.41 -9.67 4.24
CA LEU A 86 1.28 -9.22 5.63
C LEU A 86 -0.12 -8.65 5.90
N VAL A 87 -0.59 -7.79 5.00
CA VAL A 87 -1.93 -7.19 5.08
C VAL A 87 -3.01 -8.27 4.99
N LEU A 88 -2.92 -9.18 4.02
CA LEU A 88 -3.87 -10.27 3.85
C LEU A 88 -3.93 -11.19 5.09
N HIS A 89 -2.77 -11.52 5.66
CA HIS A 89 -2.72 -12.34 6.88
C HIS A 89 -3.48 -11.64 8.02
N LYS A 90 -3.27 -10.34 8.20
CA LYS A 90 -3.97 -9.58 9.23
C LYS A 90 -5.48 -9.51 8.98
N ILE A 91 -5.90 -9.27 7.74
CA ILE A 91 -7.33 -9.27 7.38
C ILE A 91 -7.95 -10.63 7.70
N ALA A 92 -7.31 -11.73 7.30
CA ALA A 92 -7.81 -13.08 7.55
C ALA A 92 -7.98 -13.37 9.06
N THR A 93 -7.16 -12.77 9.92
CA THR A 93 -7.32 -12.90 11.39
C THR A 93 -8.46 -12.07 11.97
N VAL A 94 -8.79 -10.91 11.37
CA VAL A 94 -9.77 -9.96 11.92
C VAL A 94 -11.16 -10.12 11.29
N TYR A 95 -11.20 -10.52 10.02
CA TYR A 95 -12.41 -10.70 9.20
C TYR A 95 -12.35 -12.06 8.49
N PRO A 96 -12.53 -13.18 9.22
CA PRO A 96 -12.42 -14.53 8.67
C PRO A 96 -13.63 -14.98 7.82
N GLN A 97 -14.76 -14.27 7.91
CA GLN A 97 -16.01 -14.57 7.18
C GLN A 97 -15.91 -14.33 5.67
#